data_AF-A7T4X5-F1
#
_entry.id   AF-A7T4X5-F1
#
_cell.length_a   1.000
_cell.length_b   1.000
_cell.length_c   1.000
_cell.angle_alpha   90.00
_cell.angle_beta   90.00
_cell.angle_gamma   90.00
#
_symmetry.space_group_name_H-M   'P 1'
#
loop_
_entity.id
_entity.type
_entity.pdbx_description
1 polymer ?
#
loop_
_entity_poly.entity_id
_entity_poly.type
_entity_poly.pdbx_seq_one_letter_code
_entity_poly.pdbx_strand_id
1 'polypeptide(L)' 'QDNLFEWHFTVRGPPDTEFAGGRYHGRIILPPEYPMKPPSIMLLTPNGRFEIGKKICLSMSAHHPETWQPSWSSKLNSMG' A
#
# COMPACT_ATOMS: atom_id res chain seq x y z
N GLN A 1 1.16 -22.19 -2.53
CA GLN A 1 -0.17 -21.75 -2.98
C GLN A 1 -0.15 -20.23 -2.87
N ASP A 2 0.02 -19.54 -3.98
CA ASP A 2 0.12 -18.07 -3.98
C ASP A 2 -1.27 -17.48 -3.75
N ASN A 3 -1.43 -16.70 -2.68
CA ASN A 3 -2.66 -15.97 -2.42
C ASN A 3 -2.74 -14.80 -3.41
N LEU A 4 -3.48 -14.98 -4.52
CA LEU A 4 -3.64 -13.96 -5.56
C LEU A 4 -4.16 -12.61 -5.03
N PHE A 5 -4.81 -12.61 -3.85
CA PHE A 5 -5.38 -11.43 -3.19
C PHE A 5 -4.45 -10.81 -2.14
N GLU A 6 -3.24 -11.33 -1.96
CA GLU A 6 -2.26 -10.78 -1.03
C GLU A 6 -0.92 -10.57 -1.74
N TRP A 7 -0.54 -9.31 -1.90
CA TRP A 7 0.69 -8.94 -2.58
C TRP A 7 1.66 -8.36 -1.57
N HIS A 8 2.91 -8.80 -1.63
CA HIS A 8 3.98 -8.27 -0.81
C HIS A 8 4.81 -7.25 -1.58
N PHE A 9 5.26 -6.21 -0.89
CA PHE A 9 6.15 -5.20 -1.46
C PHE A 9 7.25 -4.83 -0.48
N THR A 10 8.35 -4.31 -1.01
CA THR A 10 9.41 -3.67 -0.20
C THR A 10 9.65 -2.28 -0.74
N VAL A 11 9.64 -1.28 0.15
CA VAL A 11 9.96 0.11 -0.18
C VAL A 11 11.28 0.49 0.47
N ARG A 12 12.12 1.22 -0.27
CA ARG A 12 13.35 1.81 0.26
C ARG A 12 13.03 3.18 0.83
N GLY A 13 13.62 3.51 1.96
CA GLY A 13 13.51 4.85 2.52
C GLY A 13 14.11 5.90 1.57
N PRO A 14 13.42 7.03 1.33
CA PRO A 14 13.93 8.09 0.47
C PRO A 14 15.28 8.64 0.97
N PRO A 15 16.21 9.01 0.07
CA PRO A 15 17.42 9.72 0.46
C PRO A 15 17.07 11.05 1.13
N ASP A 16 17.97 11.57 1.95
CA ASP A 16 17.84 12.88 2.63
C ASP A 16 16.61 12.99 3.56
N THR A 17 16.11 11.85 4.07
CA THR A 17 15.07 11.79 5.10
C THR A 17 15.54 10.95 6.29
N GLU A 18 14.83 11.01 7.42
CA GLU A 18 15.08 10.13 8.58
C GLU A 18 14.93 8.63 8.27
N PHE A 19 14.30 8.30 7.14
CA PHE A 19 14.09 6.92 6.68
C PHE A 19 15.21 6.42 5.77
N ALA A 20 16.17 7.27 5.38
CA ALA A 20 17.22 6.93 4.43
C ALA A 20 17.98 5.65 4.83
N GLY A 21 18.24 4.77 3.86
CA GLY A 21 18.88 3.46 4.09
C GLY A 21 17.95 2.38 4.63
N GLY A 22 16.74 2.74 5.08
CA GLY A 22 15.71 1.80 5.51
C GLY A 22 15.17 0.92 4.38
N ARG A 23 14.75 -0.29 4.75
CA ARG A 23 14.00 -1.22 3.88
C ARG A 23 12.78 -1.69 4.63
N TYR A 24 11.60 -1.36 4.12
CA TYR A 24 10.35 -1.61 4.80
C TYR A 24 9.50 -2.58 4.00
N HIS A 25 9.16 -3.70 4.62
CA HIS A 25 8.29 -4.70 4.03
C HIS A 25 6.84 -4.37 4.31
N GLY A 26 5.98 -4.55 3.33
CA GLY A 26 4.56 -4.34 3.46
C GLY A 26 3.76 -5.36 2.68
N ARG A 27 2.44 -5.28 2.83
CA ARG A 27 1.51 -6.06 2.03
C ARG A 27 0.29 -5.24 1.64
N ILE A 28 -0.28 -5.63 0.50
CA ILE A 28 -1.52 -5.13 -0.08
C ILE A 28 -2.51 -6.30 -0.05
N ILE A 29 -3.67 -6.09 0.56
CA ILE A 29 -4.77 -7.06 0.56
C ILE A 29 -5.85 -6.54 -0.37
N LEU A 30 -6.14 -7.32 -1.40
CA LEU A 30 -7.21 -7.08 -2.36
C LEU A 30 -8.50 -7.71 -1.80
N PRO A 31 -9.61 -6.95 -1.69
CA PRO A 31 -10.89 -7.55 -1.37
C PRO A 31 -11.40 -8.42 -2.54
N PRO A 32 -12.34 -9.35 -2.31
CA PRO A 32 -12.97 -10.13 -3.38
C PRO A 32 -13.63 -9.27 -4.47
N GLU A 33 -14.08 -8.07 -4.11
CA GLU A 33 -14.72 -7.12 -5.03
C GLU A 33 -13.71 -6.17 -5.73
N TYR A 34 -12.41 -6.41 -5.62
CA TYR A 34 -11.42 -5.65 -6.36
C TYR A 34 -11.63 -5.84 -7.89
N PRO A 35 -11.56 -4.78 -8.73
CA PRO A 35 -11.16 -3.41 -8.42
C PRO A 35 -12.32 -2.46 -8.05
N MET A 36 -13.54 -2.94 -7.85
CA MET A 36 -14.68 -2.09 -7.46
C MET A 36 -14.55 -1.56 -6.03
N LYS A 37 -13.88 -2.31 -5.14
CA LYS A 37 -13.47 -1.83 -3.82
C LYS A 37 -11.96 -1.60 -3.74
N PRO A 38 -11.50 -0.57 -3.02
CA PRO A 38 -10.07 -0.29 -2.82
C PRO A 38 -9.36 -1.37 -1.99
N PRO A 39 -8.03 -1.51 -2.15
CA PRO A 39 -7.23 -2.41 -1.34
C PRO A 39 -6.97 -1.89 0.08
N SER A 40 -6.50 -2.77 0.95
CA SER A 40 -5.89 -2.39 2.25
C SER A 40 -4.37 -2.49 2.18
N ILE A 41 -3.65 -1.50 2.71
CA ILE A 41 -2.18 -1.46 2.70
C ILE A 41 -1.67 -1.43 4.13
N MET A 42 -0.63 -2.21 4.42
CA MET A 42 -0.04 -2.32 5.76
C MET A 42 1.48 -2.49 5.66
N LEU A 43 2.22 -1.98 6.65
CA LEU A 43 3.64 -2.28 6.84
C LEU A 43 3.81 -3.41 7.85
N LEU A 44 4.81 -4.26 7.61
CA LEU A 44 5.12 -5.47 8.38
C LEU A 44 6.43 -5.34 9.17
N THR A 45 7.21 -4.29 8.92
CA THR A 45 8.47 -4.01 9.61
C THR A 45 8.39 -2.69 10.39
N PRO A 46 9.12 -2.56 11.51
CA PRO A 46 9.31 -1.27 12.18
C PRO A 46 9.81 -0.22 11.18
N ASN A 47 9.13 0.92 11.14
CA ASN A 47 9.35 1.96 10.12
C ASN A 47 9.32 3.38 10.70
N GLY A 48 9.11 3.53 12.01
CA GLY A 48 9.08 4.82 12.69
C GLY A 48 7.80 5.65 12.48
N ARG A 49 6.96 5.33 11.48
CA ARG A 49 5.82 6.16 11.08
C ARG A 49 4.45 5.53 11.31
N PHE A 50 4.34 4.22 11.10
CA PHE A 50 3.09 3.46 11.15
C PHE A 50 3.18 2.28 12.09
N GLU A 51 2.09 2.01 12.82
CA GLU A 51 1.91 0.78 13.58
C GLU A 51 1.96 -0.44 12.64
N ILE A 52 2.73 -1.44 13.04
CA ILE A 52 2.91 -2.68 12.26
C ILE A 52 1.57 -3.42 12.17
N GLY A 53 1.23 -3.90 10.97
CA GLY A 53 0.00 -4.66 10.73
C GLY A 53 -1.29 -3.84 10.77
N LYS A 54 -1.21 -2.51 10.94
CA LYS A 54 -2.37 -1.62 10.90
C LYS A 54 -2.64 -1.11 9.50
N LYS A 55 -3.90 -1.10 9.09
CA LYS A 55 -4.35 -0.57 7.80
C LYS A 55 -4.02 0.92 7.71
N ILE A 56 -3.17 1.29 6.76
CA ILE A 56 -2.76 2.67 6.53
C ILE A 56 -3.87 3.41 5.79
N CYS A 57 -4.23 4.59 6.29
CA CYS A 57 -5.15 5.50 5.63
C CYS A 57 -4.44 6.32 4.56
N LEU A 58 -4.81 6.07 3.30
CA LEU A 58 -4.41 6.81 2.10
C LEU A 58 -5.66 7.08 1.26
N SER A 59 -5.62 8.09 0.38
CA SER A 59 -6.69 8.40 -0.61
C SER A 59 -6.98 7.26 -1.60
N MET A 60 -6.19 6.20 -1.55
CA MET A 60 -6.26 5.04 -2.44
C MET A 60 -6.45 3.73 -1.66
N SER A 61 -6.72 3.84 -0.35
CA SER A 61 -6.96 2.72 0.54
C SER A 61 -8.45 2.60 0.88
N ALA A 62 -8.84 1.48 1.45
CA ALA A 62 -10.19 1.23 1.93
C ALA A 62 -10.72 2.19 3.02
N HIS A 63 -9.90 3.11 3.52
CA HIS A 63 -10.36 4.17 4.42
C HIS A 63 -11.12 5.29 3.70
N HIS A 64 -10.87 5.51 2.41
CA HIS A 64 -11.54 6.53 1.58
C HIS A 64 -12.15 5.90 0.32
N PRO A 65 -13.20 5.07 0.46
CA PRO A 65 -13.87 4.45 -0.71
C PRO A 65 -14.44 5.49 -1.69
N GLU A 66 -14.78 6.69 -1.21
CA GLU A 66 -15.31 7.79 -2.01
C GLU A 66 -14.28 8.40 -2.98
N THR A 67 -12.99 8.29 -2.68
CA THR A 67 -11.91 8.80 -3.56
C THR A 67 -11.34 7.72 -4.48
N TRP A 68 -11.77 6.46 -4.31
CA TRP A 68 -11.31 5.33 -5.09
C TRP A 68 -11.87 5.37 -6.52
N GLN A 69 -11.01 5.08 -7.50
CA GLN A 69 -11.41 4.86 -8.88
C GLN A 69 -10.87 3.49 -9.33
N PRO A 70 -11.69 2.59 -9.91
CA PRO A 70 -11.20 1.28 -10.36
C PRO A 70 -10.05 1.36 -11.38
N SER A 71 -9.97 2.45 -12.14
CA SER A 71 -8.89 2.77 -13.09
C SER A 71 -7.63 3.34 -12.43
N TRP A 72 -7.56 3.37 -11.10
CA TRP A 72 -6.47 4.02 -10.37
C TRP A 72 -5.09 3.44 -10.70
N SER A 73 -4.99 2.13 -11.00
CA SER A 73 -3.75 1.49 -11.46
C SER A 73 -3.14 2.19 -12.69
N SER A 74 -3.97 2.68 -13.61
CA SER A 74 -3.51 3.41 -14.80
C SER A 74 -2.90 4.78 -14.45
N LYS A 75 -3.30 5.41 -13.34
CA LYS A 75 -2.75 6.70 -12.89
C LYS A 75 -1.37 6.55 -12.24
N LEU A 76 -1.08 5.41 -11.60
CA LEU A 76 0.24 5.12 -11.04
C LEU A 76 1.31 5.07 -12.14
N ASN A 77 0.99 4.51 -13.30
CA ASN A 77 1.90 4.41 -14.44
C ASN A 77 2.16 5.76 -15.14
N SER A 78 1.31 6.76 -14.92
CA SER A 78 1.49 8.12 -15.47
C SER A 78 2.29 9.07 -14.55
N MET A 79 2.67 8.62 -13.36
CA MET A 79 3.52 9.37 -12.42
C MET A 79 5.00 8.96 -12.50
N GLY A 80 5.37 8.16 -13.48
CA GLY A 80 6.76 7.76 -13.78
C GLY A 80 7.45 8.72 -14.73
#